data_AF-A0A379FX05-F1
#
_entry.id   AF-A0A379FX05-F1
#
_cell.length_a   1.000
_cell.length_b   1.000
_cell.length_c   1.000
_cell.angle_alpha   90.00
_cell.angle_beta   90.00
_cell.angle_gamma   90.00
#
_symmetry.space_group_name_H-M   'P 1'
#
loop_
_entity.id
_entity.type
_entity.pdbx_description
1 polymer ?
#
loop_
_entity_poly.entity_id
_entity_poly.type
_entity_poly.pdbx_seq_one_letter_code
_entity_poly.pdbx_strand_id
1 'polypeptide(L)'
;MLDEPSTYREMMINHLDQQQIPWRIAYMATTLSGARAAVRAGLGIMARSIELSGEDLRILGEDEGLPALPAIRYNLYLNSKSPTKAAQILFNSLKNEQTDVISHNN
;
A
#
# COMPACT_ATOMS: atom_id res chain seq x y z
N MET A 1 11.01 5.32 -8.64
CA MET A 1 11.95 4.94 -7.57
C MET A 1 11.10 4.47 -6.40
N LEU A 2 11.53 3.48 -5.61
CA LEU A 2 10.90 3.28 -4.29
C LEU A 2 11.39 4.47 -3.45
N ASP A 3 10.54 5.47 -3.27
CA ASP A 3 10.91 6.65 -2.49
C ASP A 3 11.13 6.22 -1.04
N GLU A 4 12.28 6.62 -0.48
CA GLU A 4 12.56 6.51 0.94
C GLU A 4 12.17 7.81 1.64
N PRO A 5 11.50 7.74 2.80
CA PRO A 5 11.07 6.53 3.50
C PRO A 5 9.89 5.81 2.80
N SER A 6 10.03 4.50 2.58
CA SER A 6 8.95 3.66 2.04
C SER A 6 7.93 3.39 3.14
N THR A 7 6.76 4.01 3.06
CA THR A 7 5.65 3.84 4.01
C THR A 7 5.31 2.37 4.27
N TYR A 8 5.41 1.51 3.23
CA TYR A 8 5.13 0.08 3.35
C TYR A 8 6.19 -0.66 4.17
N ARG A 9 7.47 -0.30 4.02
CA ARG A 9 8.57 -0.93 4.76
C ARG A 9 8.45 -0.64 6.25
N GLU A 10 8.26 0.64 6.58
CA GLU A 10 8.10 1.07 7.97
C GLU A 10 6.85 0.46 8.60
N MET A 11 5.73 0.45 7.87
CA MET A 11 4.50 -0.21 8.34
C MET A 11 4.73 -1.67 8.68
N MET A 12 5.37 -2.44 7.79
CA MET A 12 5.64 -3.85 8.02
C MET A 12 6.55 -4.08 9.22
N ILE A 13 7.67 -3.36 9.29
CA ILE A 13 8.64 -3.49 10.40
C ILE A 13 7.96 -3.16 11.73
N ASN A 14 7.23 -2.06 11.81
CA ASN A 14 6.56 -1.65 13.04
C ASN A 14 5.55 -2.70 13.53
N HIS A 15 4.80 -3.34 12.62
CA HIS A 15 3.83 -4.38 13.01
C HIS A 15 4.51 -5.68 13.41
N LEU A 16 5.60 -6.08 12.73
CA LEU A 16 6.38 -7.24 13.14
C LEU A 16 7.01 -7.02 14.52
N ASP A 17 7.58 -5.84 14.78
CA ASP A 17 8.16 -5.47 16.07
C ASP A 17 7.11 -5.47 17.19
N GLN A 18 5.93 -4.89 16.96
CA GLN A 18 4.83 -4.87 17.92
C GLN A 18 4.34 -6.27 18.30
N GLN A 19 4.37 -7.21 17.35
CA GLN A 19 4.00 -8.61 17.57
C GLN A 19 5.19 -9.51 17.95
N GLN A 20 6.37 -8.92 18.13
CA GLN A 20 7.62 -9.63 18.45
C GLN A 20 7.96 -10.75 17.46
N ILE A 21 7.57 -10.58 16.18
CA ILE A 21 7.86 -11.53 15.11
C ILE A 21 9.28 -11.26 14.61
N PRO A 22 10.23 -12.21 14.73
CA PRO A 22 11.59 -12.00 14.28
C PRO A 22 11.65 -11.75 12.77
N TRP A 23 12.42 -10.75 12.36
CA TRP A 23 12.61 -10.41 10.97
C TRP A 23 14.04 -9.99 10.66
N ARG A 24 14.38 -9.97 9.37
CA ARG A 24 15.64 -9.44 8.86
C ARG A 24 15.42 -8.84 7.48
N ILE A 25 16.27 -7.91 7.08
CA ILE A 25 16.30 -7.45 5.69
C ILE A 25 16.94 -8.55 4.83
N ALA A 26 16.14 -9.25 4.03
CA ALA A 26 16.62 -10.30 3.14
C ALA A 26 17.16 -9.78 1.80
N TYR A 27 16.61 -8.67 1.32
CA TYR A 27 17.00 -8.03 0.06
C TYR A 27 16.62 -6.55 0.08
N MET A 28 17.42 -5.70 -0.56
CA MET A 28 17.11 -4.28 -0.77
C MET A 28 17.05 -3.97 -2.27
N ALA A 29 15.96 -3.32 -2.69
CA ALA A 29 15.76 -2.89 -4.06
C ALA A 29 15.44 -1.38 -4.09
N THR A 30 15.94 -0.67 -5.10
CA THR A 30 15.65 0.76 -5.33
C THR A 30 14.41 1.00 -6.20
N THR A 31 13.78 -0.08 -6.68
CA THR A 31 12.60 -0.03 -7.55
C THR A 31 11.58 -1.09 -7.13
N LEU A 32 10.29 -0.81 -7.36
CA LEU A 32 9.22 -1.77 -7.13
C LEU A 32 9.41 -3.03 -7.98
N SER A 33 9.81 -2.87 -9.24
CA SER A 33 10.07 -4.01 -10.13
C SER A 33 11.19 -4.90 -9.59
N GLY A 34 12.26 -4.32 -9.03
CA GLY A 34 13.33 -5.08 -8.38
C GLY A 34 12.87 -5.80 -7.11
N ALA A 35 12.10 -5.14 -6.26
CA ALA A 35 11.51 -5.77 -5.06
C ALA A 35 10.60 -6.94 -5.44
N ARG A 36 9.72 -6.75 -6.44
CA ARG A 36 8.84 -7.80 -6.96
C ARG A 36 9.62 -8.96 -7.56
N ALA A 37 10.68 -8.69 -8.32
CA ALA A 37 11.54 -9.73 -8.87
C ALA A 37 12.20 -10.57 -7.78
N ALA A 38 12.66 -9.95 -6.68
CA ALA A 38 13.23 -10.67 -5.54
C ALA A 38 12.22 -11.59 -4.83
N VAL A 39 10.97 -11.12 -4.64
CA VAL A 39 9.90 -11.95 -4.06
C VAL A 39 9.56 -13.12 -4.98
N ARG A 40 9.44 -12.88 -6.30
CA ARG A 40 9.20 -13.96 -7.30
C ARG A 40 10.31 -15.00 -7.33
N ALA A 41 11.56 -14.58 -7.08
CA ALA A 41 12.70 -15.48 -6.98
C ALA A 41 12.83 -16.16 -5.61
N GLY A 42 11.91 -15.92 -4.66
CA GLY A 42 11.87 -16.58 -3.36
C GLY A 42 12.84 -16.02 -2.32
N LEU A 43 13.36 -14.81 -2.50
CA LEU A 43 14.33 -14.22 -1.57
C LEU A 43 13.69 -13.73 -0.27
N GLY A 44 12.35 -13.58 -0.22
CA GLY A 44 11.62 -13.12 0.94
C GLY A 44 10.21 -12.67 0.61
N ILE A 45 9.61 -11.89 1.51
CA ILE A 45 8.25 -11.36 1.43
C ILE A 45 8.30 -9.82 1.39
N MET A 46 7.23 -9.18 0.90
CA MET A 46 7.09 -7.72 0.92
C MET A 46 5.66 -7.31 1.29
N ALA A 47 5.52 -6.18 2.00
CA ALA A 47 4.20 -5.57 2.25
C ALA A 47 3.79 -4.65 1.09
N ARG A 48 2.56 -4.84 0.56
CA ARG A 48 1.96 -4.03 -0.50
C ARG A 48 0.43 -4.06 -0.44
N SER A 49 -0.23 -3.12 -1.14
CA SER A 49 -1.68 -3.21 -1.40
C SER A 49 -2.01 -4.50 -2.16
N ILE A 50 -3.10 -5.15 -1.78
CA ILE A 50 -3.58 -6.40 -2.40
C ILE A 50 -3.87 -6.23 -3.90
N GLU A 51 -4.26 -5.03 -4.31
CA GLU A 51 -4.56 -4.66 -5.71
C GLU A 51 -3.34 -4.82 -6.63
N LEU A 52 -2.13 -4.84 -6.05
CA LEU A 52 -0.86 -4.94 -6.77
C LEU A 52 -0.23 -6.33 -6.71
N SER A 53 -0.93 -7.32 -6.13
CA SER A 53 -0.39 -8.68 -5.94
C SER A 53 -0.20 -9.44 -7.26
N GLY A 54 -1.07 -9.25 -8.25
CA GLY A 54 -1.02 -10.02 -9.51
C GLY A 54 -1.21 -11.52 -9.30
N GLU A 55 -1.18 -12.32 -10.37
CA GLU A 55 -1.37 -13.78 -10.29
C GLU A 55 -0.09 -14.55 -9.89
N ASP A 56 1.07 -13.90 -9.93
CA ASP A 56 2.38 -14.52 -9.75
C ASP A 56 2.92 -14.41 -8.31
N LEU A 57 2.13 -13.83 -7.40
CA LEU A 57 2.44 -13.72 -5.99
C LEU A 57 1.30 -14.30 -5.15
N ARG A 58 1.68 -15.01 -4.09
CA ARG A 58 0.75 -15.45 -3.07
C ARG A 58 0.67 -14.41 -1.96
N ILE A 59 -0.54 -14.15 -1.49
CA ILE A 59 -0.80 -13.33 -0.31
C ILE A 59 -0.59 -14.18 0.94
N LEU A 60 0.07 -13.61 1.94
CA LEU A 60 0.31 -14.21 3.25
C LEU A 60 -0.38 -13.37 4.33
N GLY A 61 -0.89 -14.02 5.37
CA GLY A 61 -1.61 -13.39 6.47
C GLY A 61 -1.47 -14.17 7.77
N GLU A 62 -2.53 -14.14 8.58
CA GLU A 62 -2.54 -14.71 9.94
C GLU A 62 -2.27 -16.22 9.94
N ASP A 63 -2.71 -16.94 8.91
CA ASP A 63 -2.46 -18.38 8.74
C ASP A 63 -0.96 -18.71 8.62
N GLU A 64 -0.14 -17.76 8.16
CA GLU A 64 1.31 -17.86 8.12
C GLU A 64 2.01 -17.18 9.31
N GLY A 65 1.25 -16.76 10.32
CA GLY A 65 1.76 -16.07 11.51
C GLY A 65 2.18 -14.62 11.26
N LEU A 66 1.71 -14.01 10.16
CA LEU A 66 1.98 -12.60 9.85
C LEU A 66 0.82 -11.72 10.31
N PRO A 67 1.10 -10.51 10.84
CA PRO A 67 0.05 -9.62 11.30
C PRO A 67 -0.68 -9.01 10.11
N ALA A 68 -1.99 -8.81 10.27
CA ALA A 68 -2.73 -7.95 9.37
C ALA A 68 -2.14 -6.53 9.39
N LEU A 69 -1.96 -5.95 8.19
CA LEU A 69 -1.51 -4.57 8.03
C LEU A 69 -2.72 -3.65 7.83
N PRO A 70 -2.65 -2.39 8.33
CA PRO A 70 -3.73 -1.44 8.17
C PRO A 70 -3.95 -1.10 6.70
N ALA A 71 -5.21 -0.80 6.35
CA ALA A 71 -5.56 -0.36 5.01
C ALA A 71 -4.78 0.90 4.60
N ILE A 72 -4.32 0.93 3.36
CA ILE A 72 -3.67 2.11 2.77
C ILE A 72 -4.74 3.16 2.49
N ARG A 73 -4.49 4.40 2.96
CA ARG A 73 -5.37 5.53 2.69
C ARG A 73 -4.88 6.33 1.48
N TYR A 74 -5.73 6.44 0.47
CA TYR A 74 -5.54 7.36 -0.63
C TYR A 74 -6.22 8.69 -0.28
N ASN A 75 -5.44 9.77 -0.32
CA ASN A 75 -5.94 11.11 -0.06
C ASN A 75 -6.00 11.89 -1.36
N LEU A 76 -7.15 12.53 -1.62
CA LEU A 76 -7.30 13.46 -2.72
C LEU A 76 -7.02 14.88 -2.23
N TYR A 77 -6.05 15.56 -2.83
CA TYR A 77 -5.68 16.93 -2.48
C TYR A 77 -6.02 17.89 -3.62
N LEU A 78 -6.56 19.05 -3.26
CA LEU A 78 -6.76 20.17 -4.17
C LEU A 78 -5.96 21.37 -3.64
N ASN A 79 -5.26 22.06 -4.53
CA ASN A 79 -4.63 23.32 -4.17
C ASN A 79 -5.72 24.32 -3.75
N SER A 80 -5.70 24.73 -2.48
CA SER A 80 -6.71 25.61 -1.91
C SER A 80 -6.58 27.08 -2.33
N LYS A 81 -5.43 27.49 -2.86
CA LYS A 81 -5.16 28.90 -3.19
C LYS A 81 -5.60 29.28 -4.60
N SER A 82 -5.43 28.40 -5.58
CA SER A 82 -5.79 28.69 -6.96
C SER A 82 -5.95 27.39 -7.78
N PRO A 83 -7.01 26.61 -7.54
CA PRO A 83 -7.30 25.45 -8.36
C PRO A 83 -7.84 25.90 -9.72
N THR A 84 -7.41 25.22 -10.80
CA THR A 84 -8.03 25.44 -12.11
C THR A 84 -9.48 24.95 -12.07
N LYS A 85 -10.34 25.51 -12.93
CA LYS A 85 -11.73 25.07 -13.04
C LYS A 85 -11.84 23.56 -13.34
N ALA A 86 -10.97 23.03 -14.19
CA ALA A 86 -10.90 21.60 -14.49
C ALA A 86 -10.50 20.77 -13.26
N ALA A 87 -9.50 21.20 -12.47
CA ALA A 87 -9.12 20.52 -11.24
C ALA A 87 -10.24 20.53 -10.20
N GLN A 88 -10.97 21.64 -10.07
CA GLN A 88 -12.12 21.74 -9.17
C GLN A 88 -13.26 20.79 -9.57
N ILE A 89 -13.59 20.72 -10.87
CA ILE A 89 -14.62 19.81 -11.39
C ILE A 89 -14.23 18.36 -11.16
N LEU A 90 -13.00 17.97 -11.52
CA LEU A 90 -12.50 16.61 -11.30
C LEU A 90 -12.52 16.23 -9.82
N PHE A 91 -12.02 17.12 -8.95
CA PHE A 91 -11.99 16.88 -7.51
C PHE A 91 -13.38 16.66 -6.93
N ASN A 92 -14.35 17.52 -7.29
CA ASN A 92 -15.73 17.39 -6.80
C ASN A 92 -16.41 16.13 -7.36
N SER A 93 -16.14 15.74 -8.61
CA SER A 93 -16.72 14.53 -9.21
C SER A 93 -16.24 13.27 -8.47
N LEU A 94 -14.91 13.14 -8.28
CA LEU A 94 -14.31 12.02 -7.55
C LEU A 94 -14.75 11.97 -6.08
N LYS A 95 -14.92 13.13 -5.44
CA LYS A 95 -15.43 13.21 -4.06
C LYS A 95 -16.87 12.71 -3.94
N ASN A 96 -17.72 13.02 -4.91
CA ASN A 96 -19.13 12.62 -4.89
C ASN A 96 -19.28 11.12 -5.14
N GLU A 97 -18.51 10.54 -6.07
CA GLU A 97 -18.49 9.09 -6.33
C GLU A 97 -18.11 8.27 -5.08
N GLN A 98 -17.21 8.79 -4.24
CA GLN A 98 -16.79 8.12 -3.01
C GLN A 98 -17.89 8.07 -1.93
N THR A 99 -18.90 8.94 -2.02
CA THR A 99 -20.02 9.02 -1.06
C THR A 99 -21.09 7.95 -1.35
N ASP A 100 -21.24 7.54 -2.62
CA ASP A 100 -22.25 6.55 -3.02
C ASP A 100 -21.84 5.10 -2.68
N VAL A 101 -20.53 4.79 -2.63
CA VAL A 101 -20.01 3.45 -2.31
C VAL A 101 -20.19 3.10 -0.82
N ILE A 102 -20.15 4.09 0.08
CA ILE A 102 -20.34 3.88 1.54
C ILE A 102 -21.82 3.67 1.87
N SER A 103 -22.73 4.10 1.01
CA SER A 103 -24.18 4.03 1.23
C SER A 103 -24.81 2.67 0.86
N HIS A 104 -24.06 1.75 0.26
CA HIS A 104 -24.56 0.44 -0.20
C HIS A 104 -24.21 -0.74 0.73
N ASN A 105 -23.55 -0.50 1.87
CA ASN A 105 -23.21 -1.52 2.87
C ASN A 105 -23.92 -1.27 4.21
N ASN A 106 -25.24 -1.06 4.19
CA ASN A 106 -26.09 -1.02 5.38
C ASN A 106 -27.31 -1.92 5.20
#